data_AF-A0A356SDX5-F1
#
_entry.id   AF-A0A356SDX5-F1
#
_cell.length_a   1.000
_cell.length_b   1.000
_cell.length_c   1.000
_cell.angle_alpha   90.00
_cell.angle_beta   90.00
_cell.angle_gamma   90.00
#
_symmetry.space_group_name_H-M   'P 1'
#
loop_
_entity.id
_entity.type
_entity.pdbx_description
1 polymer ?
#
loop_
_entity_poly.entity_id
_entity_poly.type
_entity_poly.pdbx_seq_one_letter_code
_entity_poly.pdbx_strand_id
1 'polypeptide(L)'
;MLVPRNRLAEAEQIAAAVSESVVVGDTASKETTMGPVVSKVQWDKIQGLIQAGIDEGAKLVCGGTGLPDGVDSGHYVKPTIFSEATNDMTIAREEIFGPVLTMIPYDSEDEAIRIANDTPYGLAGYVQSGDIDHARAVASKIRAGNIHINGASGGADIPFGGFKQSGNGREWGAHGFTDYLEIKAIEGYTAA
;
A
#
# COMPACT_ATOMS: atom_id res chain seq x y z
N MET A 1 0.79 3.89 -6.46
CA MET A 1 1.04 5.34 -6.30
C MET A 1 0.38 6.07 -7.44
N LEU A 2 -0.53 7.00 -7.14
CA LEU A 2 -1.19 7.81 -8.17
C LEU A 2 -0.42 9.11 -8.34
N VAL A 3 -0.03 9.44 -9.57
CA VAL A 3 0.84 10.60 -9.86
C VAL A 3 0.21 11.44 -10.99
N PRO A 4 0.23 12.79 -10.93
CA PRO A 4 -0.15 13.60 -12.08
C PRO A 4 0.65 13.20 -13.32
N ARG A 5 -0.01 12.99 -14.46
CA ARG A 5 0.63 12.51 -15.70
C ARG A 5 1.84 13.36 -16.11
N ASN A 6 1.72 14.68 -15.95
CA ASN A 6 2.80 15.63 -16.28
C ASN A 6 4.02 15.56 -15.34
N ARG A 7 3.95 14.83 -14.23
CA ARG A 7 5.05 14.60 -13.28
C ARG A 7 5.48 13.14 -13.21
N LEU A 8 4.95 12.27 -14.06
CA LEU A 8 5.24 10.83 -14.01
C LEU A 8 6.74 10.56 -14.17
N ALA A 9 7.38 11.17 -15.17
CA ALA A 9 8.82 10.99 -15.41
C ALA A 9 9.70 11.43 -14.23
N GLU A 10 9.33 12.52 -13.55
CA GLU A 10 10.01 12.98 -12.33
C GLU A 10 9.84 11.95 -11.19
N ALA A 11 8.62 11.45 -10.99
CA ALA A 11 8.33 10.45 -9.97
C ALA A 11 9.05 9.12 -10.24
N GLU A 12 9.14 8.68 -11.50
CA GLU A 12 9.89 7.50 -11.91
C GLU A 12 11.37 7.62 -11.53
N GLN A 13 12.00 8.75 -11.84
CA GLN A 13 13.40 9.01 -11.53
C GLN A 13 13.66 8.99 -10.01
N ILE A 14 12.80 9.66 -9.25
CA ILE A 14 12.92 9.68 -7.78
C ILE A 14 12.76 8.28 -7.21
N ALA A 15 11.76 7.53 -7.65
CA ALA A 15 11.51 6.21 -7.11
C ALA A 15 12.61 5.20 -7.50
N ALA A 16 13.15 5.28 -8.72
CA ALA A 16 14.30 4.49 -9.14
C ALA A 16 15.52 4.78 -8.25
N ALA A 17 15.85 6.07 -8.04
CA ALA A 17 16.97 6.47 -7.19
C ALA A 17 16.79 6.02 -5.73
N VAL A 18 15.57 6.10 -5.18
CA VAL A 18 15.28 5.59 -3.83
C VAL A 18 15.41 4.06 -3.80
N SER A 19 14.93 3.36 -4.83
CA SER A 19 15.03 1.90 -4.95
C SER A 19 16.49 1.43 -5.02
N GLU A 20 17.37 2.16 -5.71
CA GLU A 20 18.82 1.88 -5.78
C GLU A 20 19.51 2.02 -4.43
N SER A 21 18.98 2.85 -3.51
CA SER A 21 19.53 2.99 -2.17
C SER A 21 19.14 1.83 -1.22
N VAL A 22 18.24 0.94 -1.63
CA VAL A 22 17.82 -0.22 -0.85
C VAL A 22 18.85 -1.34 -0.96
N VAL A 23 19.48 -1.67 0.17
CA VAL A 23 20.42 -2.79 0.27
C VAL A 23 19.65 -4.06 0.65
N VAL A 24 19.52 -4.97 -0.32
CA VAL A 24 18.93 -6.30 -0.11
C VAL A 24 20.02 -7.30 0.21
N GLY A 25 19.91 -7.98 1.35
CA GLY A 25 20.97 -8.90 1.75
C GLY A 25 20.70 -9.60 3.08
N ASP A 26 21.76 -10.20 3.63
CA ASP A 26 21.70 -10.94 4.89
C ASP A 26 21.21 -10.04 6.03
N THR A 27 20.17 -10.51 6.73
CA THR A 27 19.57 -9.83 7.89
C THR A 27 20.53 -9.65 9.07
N ALA A 28 21.65 -10.38 9.12
CA ALA A 28 22.70 -10.18 10.11
C ALA A 28 23.65 -9.00 9.77
N SER A 29 23.67 -8.54 8.51
CA SER A 29 24.47 -7.38 8.11
C SER A 29 23.82 -6.09 8.57
N LYS A 30 24.64 -5.16 9.07
CA LYS A 30 24.19 -3.80 9.45
C LYS A 30 23.87 -2.91 8.24
N GLU A 31 24.36 -3.28 7.05
CA GLU A 31 24.15 -2.53 5.82
C GLU A 31 22.81 -2.90 5.17
N THR A 32 22.25 -4.07 5.48
CA THR A 32 20.98 -4.54 4.95
C THR A 32 19.84 -3.65 5.42
N THR A 33 19.11 -3.05 4.47
CA THR A 33 17.90 -2.29 4.73
C THR A 33 16.63 -3.08 4.43
N MET A 34 16.74 -4.18 3.67
CA MET A 34 15.61 -5.06 3.34
C MET A 34 16.02 -6.54 3.32
N GLY A 35 15.31 -7.35 4.11
CA GLY A 35 15.50 -8.79 4.18
C GLY A 35 14.70 -9.58 3.14
N PRO A 36 14.68 -10.93 3.24
CA PRO A 36 13.88 -11.77 2.35
C PRO A 36 12.39 -11.70 2.69
N VAL A 37 11.54 -12.12 1.75
CA VAL A 37 10.14 -12.42 2.06
C VAL A 37 10.01 -13.73 2.82
N VAL A 38 8.87 -13.93 3.49
CA VAL A 38 8.73 -14.94 4.56
C VAL A 38 8.86 -16.39 4.08
N SER A 39 8.53 -16.71 2.84
CA SER A 39 8.47 -18.10 2.36
C SER A 39 8.60 -18.22 0.85
N LYS A 40 8.94 -19.43 0.38
CA LYS A 40 8.93 -19.78 -1.04
C LYS A 40 7.57 -19.55 -1.70
N VAL A 41 6.47 -19.90 -1.02
CA VAL A 41 5.11 -19.71 -1.57
C VAL A 41 4.85 -18.22 -1.84
N GLN A 42 5.24 -17.35 -0.91
CA GLN A 42 5.10 -15.91 -1.13
C GLN A 42 6.07 -15.39 -2.19
N TRP A 43 7.31 -15.88 -2.20
CA TRP A 43 8.26 -15.51 -3.24
C TRP A 43 7.73 -15.87 -4.63
N ASP A 44 7.27 -17.11 -4.83
CA ASP A 44 6.70 -17.57 -6.11
C ASP A 44 5.48 -16.74 -6.53
N LYS A 45 4.58 -16.39 -5.58
CA LYS A 45 3.43 -15.50 -5.84
C LYS A 45 3.90 -14.12 -6.32
N ILE A 46 4.86 -13.51 -5.62
CA ILE A 46 5.38 -12.19 -5.97
C ILE A 46 6.06 -12.21 -7.34
N GLN A 47 6.85 -13.25 -7.64
CA GLN A 47 7.47 -13.41 -8.95
C GLN A 47 6.43 -13.52 -10.08
N GLY A 48 5.36 -14.28 -9.85
CA GLY A 48 4.24 -14.39 -10.80
C GLY A 48 3.57 -13.04 -11.07
N LEU A 49 3.33 -12.24 -10.02
CA LEU A 49 2.72 -10.91 -10.16
C LEU A 49 3.65 -9.90 -10.82
N ILE A 50 4.97 -9.96 -10.57
CA ILE A 50 5.94 -9.15 -11.31
C ILE A 50 5.92 -9.53 -12.78
N GLN A 51 5.91 -10.84 -13.11
CA GLN A 51 5.84 -11.28 -14.51
C GLN A 51 4.54 -10.83 -15.18
N ALA A 52 3.39 -10.93 -14.49
CA ALA A 52 2.11 -10.44 -15.00
C ALA A 52 2.17 -8.94 -15.35
N GLY A 53 2.79 -8.11 -14.50
CA GLY A 53 2.99 -6.69 -14.81
C GLY A 53 3.80 -6.43 -16.08
N ILE A 54 4.84 -7.24 -16.32
CA ILE A 54 5.63 -7.18 -17.55
C ILE A 54 4.79 -7.61 -18.76
N ASP A 55 4.06 -8.72 -18.64
CA ASP A 55 3.27 -9.30 -19.73
C ASP A 55 2.06 -8.43 -20.12
N GLU A 56 1.48 -7.72 -19.16
CA GLU A 56 0.38 -6.77 -19.36
C GLU A 56 0.85 -5.42 -19.93
N GLY A 57 2.16 -5.21 -20.06
CA GLY A 57 2.74 -4.04 -20.73
C GLY A 57 2.97 -2.83 -19.83
N ALA A 58 2.97 -3.01 -18.50
CA ALA A 58 3.44 -1.95 -17.61
C ALA A 58 4.94 -1.70 -17.82
N LYS A 59 5.36 -0.44 -17.74
CA LYS A 59 6.76 -0.07 -17.88
C LYS A 59 7.53 -0.50 -16.64
N LEU A 60 8.46 -1.44 -16.78
CA LEU A 60 9.39 -1.82 -15.72
C LEU A 60 10.48 -0.76 -15.57
N VAL A 61 10.40 0.06 -14.52
CA VAL A 61 11.36 1.14 -14.25
C VAL A 61 12.66 0.59 -13.66
N CYS A 62 12.55 -0.34 -12.70
CA CYS A 62 13.68 -1.04 -12.10
C CYS A 62 13.23 -2.37 -11.47
N GLY A 63 14.19 -3.21 -11.08
CA GLY A 63 13.92 -4.50 -10.42
C GLY A 63 13.55 -5.60 -11.41
N GLY A 64 12.42 -6.26 -11.17
CA GLY A 64 11.92 -7.36 -12.01
C GLY A 64 12.04 -8.73 -11.36
N THR A 65 11.93 -9.78 -12.17
CA THR A 65 11.95 -11.16 -11.69
C THR A 65 13.36 -11.64 -11.30
N GLY A 66 13.41 -12.74 -10.54
CA GLY A 66 14.62 -13.38 -10.05
C GLY A 66 15.15 -12.82 -8.73
N LEU A 67 16.29 -13.38 -8.29
CA LEU A 67 17.00 -12.94 -7.10
C LEU A 67 17.77 -11.64 -7.37
N PRO A 68 17.97 -10.77 -6.36
CA PRO A 68 18.89 -9.64 -6.45
C PRO A 68 20.31 -10.07 -6.79
N ASP A 69 21.09 -9.17 -7.39
CA ASP A 69 22.48 -9.45 -7.74
C ASP A 69 23.31 -9.75 -6.48
N GLY A 70 24.18 -10.76 -6.56
CA GLY A 70 25.01 -11.20 -5.43
C GLY A 70 24.28 -12.02 -4.36
N VAL A 71 23.01 -12.38 -4.59
CA VAL A 71 22.22 -13.23 -3.70
C VAL A 71 21.94 -14.58 -4.37
N ASP A 72 22.57 -15.63 -3.88
CA ASP A 72 22.49 -16.97 -4.49
C ASP A 72 21.41 -17.88 -3.87
N SER A 73 20.87 -17.52 -2.71
CA SER A 73 19.88 -18.34 -1.99
C SER A 73 18.96 -17.52 -1.08
N GLY A 74 17.85 -18.13 -0.66
CA GLY A 74 16.82 -17.49 0.15
C GLY A 74 15.65 -16.97 -0.69
N HIS A 75 14.78 -16.18 -0.07
CA HIS A 75 13.53 -15.69 -0.66
C HIS A 75 13.59 -14.18 -0.87
N TYR A 76 14.65 -13.70 -1.50
CA TYR A 76 14.86 -12.28 -1.72
C TYR A 76 14.17 -11.82 -3.00
N VAL A 77 13.52 -10.66 -2.95
CA VAL A 77 12.85 -10.05 -4.09
C VAL A 77 13.52 -8.72 -4.40
N LYS A 78 13.77 -8.45 -5.68
CA LYS A 78 14.25 -7.14 -6.14
C LYS A 78 13.19 -6.07 -5.84
N PRO A 79 13.53 -4.95 -5.18
CA PRO A 79 12.70 -3.75 -5.21
C PRO A 79 12.29 -3.44 -6.65
N THR A 80 11.00 -3.52 -6.94
CA THR A 80 10.48 -3.47 -8.30
C THR A 80 9.52 -2.31 -8.44
N ILE A 81 9.70 -1.51 -9.47
CA ILE A 81 8.83 -0.37 -9.75
C ILE A 81 8.25 -0.53 -11.15
N PHE A 82 6.92 -0.55 -11.23
CA PHE A 82 6.18 -0.40 -12.48
C PHE A 82 5.66 1.03 -12.60
N SER A 83 5.69 1.56 -13.82
CA SER A 83 5.08 2.83 -14.20
C SER A 83 4.23 2.67 -15.45
N GLU A 84 3.56 3.75 -15.83
CA GLU A 84 2.62 3.79 -16.96
C GLU A 84 1.56 2.68 -16.87
N ALA A 85 1.27 2.19 -15.66
CA ALA A 85 0.29 1.16 -15.42
C ALA A 85 -1.12 1.73 -15.47
N THR A 86 -2.09 0.87 -15.74
CA THR A 86 -3.52 1.19 -15.69
C THR A 86 -4.19 0.44 -14.54
N ASN A 87 -5.32 0.97 -14.05
CA ASN A 87 -5.96 0.41 -12.85
C ASN A 87 -6.60 -0.96 -13.08
N ASP A 88 -6.75 -1.42 -14.33
CA ASP A 88 -7.26 -2.73 -14.71
C ASP A 88 -6.18 -3.83 -14.74
N MET A 89 -4.90 -3.47 -14.69
CA MET A 89 -3.79 -4.43 -14.62
C MET A 89 -3.80 -5.22 -13.31
N THR A 90 -3.35 -6.48 -13.36
CA THR A 90 -3.29 -7.39 -12.20
C THR A 90 -2.47 -6.78 -11.07
N ILE A 91 -1.33 -6.15 -11.38
CA ILE A 91 -0.44 -5.47 -10.42
C ILE A 91 -1.04 -4.22 -9.77
N ALA A 92 -2.18 -3.73 -10.24
CA ALA A 92 -2.96 -2.64 -9.63
C ALA A 92 -4.15 -3.15 -8.81
N ARG A 93 -4.67 -4.35 -9.13
CA ARG A 93 -5.88 -4.92 -8.50
C ARG A 93 -5.59 -5.87 -7.37
N GLU A 94 -4.51 -6.63 -7.45
CA GLU A 94 -4.17 -7.68 -6.50
C GLU A 94 -3.11 -7.22 -5.48
N GLU A 95 -3.28 -7.66 -4.23
CA GLU A 95 -2.27 -7.43 -3.21
C GLU A 95 -1.06 -8.35 -3.44
N ILE A 96 0.07 -7.72 -3.80
CA ILE A 96 1.33 -8.41 -4.10
C ILE A 96 2.02 -8.90 -2.82
N PHE A 97 2.03 -8.09 -1.76
CA PHE A 97 2.69 -8.39 -0.49
C PHE A 97 4.22 -8.61 -0.60
N GLY A 98 4.83 -7.94 -1.58
CA GLY A 98 6.27 -7.87 -1.80
C GLY A 98 6.72 -6.43 -2.07
N PRO A 99 8.03 -6.19 -2.24
CA PRO A 99 8.58 -4.86 -2.49
C PRO A 99 8.34 -4.40 -3.94
N VAL A 100 7.07 -4.29 -4.33
CA VAL A 100 6.63 -3.92 -5.68
C VAL A 100 5.73 -2.69 -5.61
N LEU A 101 6.11 -1.63 -6.31
CA LEU A 101 5.37 -0.38 -6.42
C LEU A 101 4.81 -0.21 -7.83
N THR A 102 3.50 -0.02 -7.93
CA THR A 102 2.81 0.30 -9.21
C THR A 102 2.48 1.78 -9.26
N MET A 103 2.94 2.52 -10.27
CA MET A 103 2.60 3.91 -10.53
C MET A 103 1.54 4.02 -11.63
N ILE A 104 0.47 4.77 -11.35
CA ILE A 104 -0.64 5.01 -12.28
C ILE A 104 -0.77 6.52 -12.49
N PRO A 105 -0.57 7.02 -13.72
CA PRO A 105 -0.77 8.43 -14.02
C PRO A 105 -2.25 8.82 -14.04
N TYR A 106 -2.57 10.04 -13.61
CA TYR A 106 -3.90 10.63 -13.74
C TYR A 106 -3.84 12.05 -14.34
N ASP A 107 -4.94 12.50 -14.94
CA ASP A 107 -5.07 13.79 -15.61
C ASP A 107 -5.88 14.81 -14.79
N SER A 108 -6.65 14.37 -13.79
CA SER A 108 -7.39 15.25 -12.88
C SER A 108 -7.49 14.67 -11.46
N GLU A 109 -7.76 15.53 -10.46
CA GLU A 109 -7.99 15.11 -9.07
C GLU A 109 -9.18 14.14 -8.95
N ASP A 110 -10.29 14.44 -9.64
CA ASP A 110 -11.48 13.58 -9.63
C ASP A 110 -11.17 12.18 -10.18
N GLU A 111 -10.32 12.11 -11.22
CA GLU A 111 -9.82 10.83 -11.73
C GLU A 111 -8.95 10.12 -10.69
N ALA A 112 -8.03 10.80 -10.02
CA ALA A 112 -7.19 10.20 -8.98
C ALA A 112 -8.05 9.61 -7.85
N ILE A 113 -9.08 10.34 -7.41
CA ILE A 113 -10.02 9.87 -6.38
C ILE A 113 -10.84 8.68 -6.87
N ARG A 114 -11.27 8.69 -8.14
CA ARG A 114 -11.97 7.56 -8.76
C ARG A 114 -11.09 6.31 -8.78
N ILE A 115 -9.84 6.42 -9.23
CA ILE A 115 -8.87 5.32 -9.26
C ILE A 115 -8.60 4.82 -7.84
N ALA A 116 -8.33 5.70 -6.89
CA ALA A 116 -8.07 5.33 -5.49
C ALA A 116 -9.22 4.56 -4.84
N ASN A 117 -10.46 4.83 -5.25
CA ASN A 117 -11.65 4.13 -4.76
C ASN A 117 -12.03 2.89 -5.58
N ASP A 118 -11.54 2.76 -6.80
CA ASP A 118 -11.75 1.62 -7.68
C ASP A 118 -10.82 0.46 -7.28
N THR A 119 -11.19 -0.17 -6.17
CA THR A 119 -10.54 -1.34 -5.59
C THR A 119 -11.54 -2.04 -4.67
N PRO A 120 -11.51 -3.38 -4.55
CA PRO A 120 -12.31 -4.08 -3.53
C PRO A 120 -11.83 -3.79 -2.09
N TYR A 121 -10.63 -3.21 -1.93
CA TYR A 121 -10.00 -2.95 -0.65
C TYR A 121 -10.21 -1.50 -0.16
N GLY A 122 -9.87 -1.27 1.12
CA GLY A 122 -9.98 0.03 1.77
C GLY A 122 -9.34 0.04 3.15
N LEU A 123 -8.13 -0.51 3.29
CA LEU A 123 -7.43 -0.54 4.57
C LEU A 123 -6.86 0.84 4.93
N ALA A 124 -5.89 1.30 4.13
CA ALA A 124 -5.23 2.58 4.32
C ALA A 124 -5.07 3.33 2.99
N GLY A 125 -4.92 4.65 3.07
CA GLY A 125 -4.60 5.53 1.95
C GLY A 125 -3.67 6.65 2.38
N TYR A 126 -3.03 7.30 1.39
CA TYR A 126 -2.01 8.31 1.63
C TYR A 126 -2.24 9.50 0.69
N VAL A 127 -2.17 10.72 1.22
CA VAL A 127 -2.34 11.96 0.46
C VAL A 127 -1.15 12.86 0.71
N GLN A 128 -0.52 13.35 -0.36
CA GLN A 128 0.62 14.27 -0.30
C GLN A 128 0.21 15.59 -0.96
N SER A 129 0.33 16.71 -0.24
CA SER A 129 0.00 18.05 -0.76
C SER A 129 0.71 19.13 0.05
N GLY A 130 1.14 20.19 -0.64
CA GLY A 130 1.67 21.41 -0.01
C GLY A 130 0.59 22.27 0.66
N ASP A 131 -0.68 22.04 0.33
CA ASP A 131 -1.85 22.66 0.96
C ASP A 131 -2.59 21.61 1.80
N ILE A 132 -2.71 21.89 3.11
CA ILE A 132 -3.31 20.98 4.09
C ILE A 132 -4.83 20.88 3.96
N ASP A 133 -5.51 21.96 3.58
CA ASP A 133 -6.97 21.97 3.46
C ASP A 133 -7.39 21.24 2.19
N HIS A 134 -6.63 21.42 1.12
CA HIS A 134 -6.72 20.58 -0.07
C HIS A 134 -6.47 19.09 0.25
N ALA A 135 -5.42 18.77 1.01
CA ALA A 135 -5.11 17.40 1.40
C ALA A 135 -6.28 16.75 2.17
N ARG A 136 -6.88 17.49 3.12
CA ARG A 136 -8.04 17.05 3.90
C ARG A 136 -9.26 16.83 3.01
N ALA A 137 -9.52 17.73 2.07
CA ALA A 137 -10.62 17.61 1.13
C ALA A 137 -10.51 16.32 0.30
N VAL A 138 -9.33 16.02 -0.26
CA VAL A 138 -9.08 14.78 -1.00
C VAL A 138 -9.16 13.56 -0.08
N ALA A 139 -8.51 13.60 1.08
CA ALA A 139 -8.52 12.51 2.07
C ALA A 139 -9.94 12.07 2.44
N SER A 140 -10.86 13.02 2.65
CA SER A 140 -12.25 12.74 3.02
C SER A 140 -13.05 11.98 1.96
N LYS A 141 -12.58 11.98 0.70
CA LYS A 141 -13.24 11.31 -0.43
C LYS A 141 -12.71 9.90 -0.70
N ILE A 142 -11.62 9.49 -0.05
CA ILE A 142 -11.03 8.16 -0.20
C ILE A 142 -11.68 7.21 0.81
N ARG A 143 -12.26 6.11 0.33
CA ARG A 143 -12.96 5.10 1.14
C ARG A 143 -11.98 4.09 1.73
N ALA A 144 -11.22 4.52 2.73
CA ALA A 144 -10.34 3.65 3.51
C ALA A 144 -10.48 3.91 5.01
N GLY A 145 -10.03 2.94 5.82
CA GLY A 145 -10.05 3.02 7.28
C GLY A 145 -9.19 4.12 7.85
N ASN A 146 -7.98 4.22 7.32
CA ASN A 146 -6.96 5.16 7.76
C ASN A 146 -6.43 5.96 6.57
N ILE A 147 -6.42 7.30 6.67
CA ILE A 147 -5.79 8.17 5.68
C ILE A 147 -4.66 8.96 6.33
N HIS A 148 -3.48 8.87 5.74
CA HIS A 148 -2.27 9.53 6.22
C HIS A 148 -1.93 10.71 5.30
N ILE A 149 -1.98 11.92 5.84
CA ILE A 149 -1.61 13.14 5.12
C ILE A 149 -0.15 13.47 5.41
N ASN A 150 0.66 13.71 4.36
CA ASN A 150 2.04 14.20 4.46
C ASN A 150 2.93 13.37 5.41
N GLY A 151 2.77 12.05 5.39
CA GLY A 151 3.58 11.12 6.19
C GLY A 151 3.22 11.08 7.68
N ALA A 152 2.11 11.69 8.10
CA ALA A 152 1.64 11.59 9.47
C ALA A 152 1.41 10.13 9.89
N SER A 153 1.85 9.77 11.09
CA SER A 153 1.59 8.47 11.73
C SER A 153 0.81 8.68 13.01
N GLY A 154 -0.18 7.82 13.25
CA GLY A 154 -0.93 7.78 14.50
C GLY A 154 -0.23 6.95 15.58
N GLY A 155 -0.75 7.01 16.80
CA GLY A 155 -0.43 6.10 17.89
C GLY A 155 -1.45 4.96 18.01
N ALA A 156 -1.23 4.07 18.98
CA ALA A 156 -2.11 2.92 19.26
C ALA A 156 -3.49 3.32 19.83
N ASP A 157 -3.76 4.61 19.98
CA ASP A 157 -5.04 5.20 20.36
C ASP A 157 -5.94 5.50 19.14
N ILE A 158 -5.37 5.53 17.94
CA ILE A 158 -6.11 5.74 16.68
C ILE A 158 -6.70 4.40 16.21
N PRO A 159 -8.01 4.32 15.90
CA PRO A 159 -8.62 3.10 15.40
C PRO A 159 -7.98 2.65 14.08
N PHE A 160 -7.73 1.35 13.95
CA PHE A 160 -7.17 0.74 12.76
C PHE A 160 -8.12 -0.32 12.20
N GLY A 161 -8.30 -0.36 10.89
CA GLY A 161 -9.11 -1.40 10.25
C GLY A 161 -9.83 -0.90 9.01
N GLY A 162 -10.16 -1.81 8.11
CA GLY A 162 -10.53 -1.46 6.74
C GLY A 162 -12.00 -1.13 6.49
N PHE A 163 -12.23 -0.59 5.31
CA PHE A 163 -13.50 -0.59 4.60
C PHE A 163 -13.54 -1.77 3.61
N LYS A 164 -14.73 -2.09 3.10
CA LYS A 164 -14.94 -3.08 2.03
C LYS A 164 -14.34 -4.45 2.40
N GLN A 165 -13.54 -5.06 1.52
CA GLN A 165 -12.96 -6.38 1.76
C GLN A 165 -11.73 -6.35 2.67
N SER A 166 -11.30 -5.18 3.15
CA SER A 166 -10.16 -5.06 4.07
C SER A 166 -10.50 -5.38 5.54
N GLY A 167 -11.67 -5.93 5.81
CA GLY A 167 -12.07 -6.44 7.12
C GLY A 167 -13.37 -5.83 7.66
N ASN A 168 -13.80 -6.34 8.81
CA ASN A 168 -14.93 -5.84 9.59
C ASN A 168 -14.47 -5.64 11.05
N GLY A 169 -14.95 -4.57 11.69
CA GLY A 169 -14.49 -4.16 13.02
C GLY A 169 -13.34 -3.14 12.98
N ARG A 170 -12.82 -2.78 14.14
CA ARG A 170 -11.65 -1.90 14.29
C ARG A 170 -10.78 -2.44 15.40
N GLU A 171 -9.48 -2.47 15.21
CA GLU A 171 -8.51 -2.67 16.27
C GLU A 171 -8.03 -1.33 16.83
N TRP A 172 -7.30 -1.39 17.95
CA TRP A 172 -6.66 -0.26 18.62
C TRP A 172 -7.61 0.78 19.22
N GLY A 173 -7.08 1.55 20.17
CA GLY A 173 -7.82 2.56 20.92
C GLY A 173 -9.09 2.04 21.58
N ALA A 174 -10.00 2.98 21.90
CA ALA A 174 -11.27 2.65 22.53
C ALA A 174 -12.19 1.82 21.62
N HIS A 175 -12.11 2.01 20.30
CA HIS A 175 -12.94 1.30 19.33
C HIS A 175 -12.60 -0.19 19.31
N GLY A 176 -11.31 -0.55 19.24
CA GLY A 176 -10.91 -1.95 19.30
C GLY A 176 -11.15 -2.59 20.66
N PHE A 177 -11.10 -1.83 21.75
CA PHE A 177 -11.49 -2.36 23.05
C PHE A 177 -12.97 -2.79 23.08
N THR A 178 -13.87 -2.07 22.38
CA THR A 178 -15.29 -2.43 22.37
C THR A 178 -15.62 -3.74 21.67
N ASP A 179 -14.77 -4.22 20.76
CA ASP A 179 -14.96 -5.52 20.10
C ASP A 179 -14.80 -6.72 21.07
N TYR A 180 -14.25 -6.47 22.28
CA TYR A 180 -14.10 -7.47 23.35
C TYR A 180 -15.15 -7.32 24.46
N LEU A 181 -16.15 -6.46 24.29
CA LEU A 181 -17.22 -6.23 25.26
C LEU A 181 -18.56 -6.77 24.75
N GLU A 182 -19.38 -7.29 25.67
CA GLU A 182 -20.78 -7.63 25.38
C GLU A 182 -21.72 -6.51 25.80
N ILE A 183 -22.72 -6.20 24.96
CA ILE A 183 -23.73 -5.18 25.26
C ILE A 183 -24.92 -5.84 25.95
N LYS A 184 -25.27 -5.37 27.15
CA LYS A 184 -26.43 -5.85 27.91
C LYS A 184 -27.37 -4.68 28.24
N ALA A 185 -28.60 -4.76 27.74
CA ALA A 185 -29.69 -3.89 28.15
C ALA A 185 -30.48 -4.53 29.30
N ILE A 186 -30.83 -3.75 30.32
CA ILE A 186 -31.68 -4.17 31.45
C ILE A 186 -32.80 -3.12 31.58
N GLU A 187 -34.04 -3.53 31.34
CA GLU A 187 -35.23 -2.69 31.48
C GLU A 187 -35.87 -2.86 32.86
N GLY A 188 -36.69 -1.88 33.28
CA GLY A 188 -37.38 -1.93 34.58
C GLY A 188 -36.46 -1.73 35.80
N TYR A 189 -35.30 -1.09 35.61
CA TYR A 189 -34.32 -0.87 36.67
C TYR A 189 -34.84 -0.01 37.84
N THR A 190 -35.84 0.83 37.56
CA THR A 190 -36.69 1.44 38.60
C THR A 190 -38.11 0.91 38.47
N ALA A 191 -38.69 0.50 39.60
CA ALA A 191 -40.10 0.11 39.66
C ALA A 191 -40.99 1.27 39.21
N ALA A 192 -42.06 0.95 38.48
CA ALA A 192 -43.09 1.90 38.06
C ALA A 192 -43.83 2.51 39.27
#